data_AF-A0A367ISH2-F1
#
_entry.id   AF-A0A367ISH2-F1
#
_cell.length_a   1.000
_cell.length_b   1.000
_cell.length_c   1.000
_cell.angle_alpha   90.00
_cell.angle_beta   90.00
_cell.angle_gamma   90.00
#
_symmetry.space_group_name_H-M   'P 1'
#
loop_
_entity.id
_entity.type
_entity.pdbx_description
1 polymer ?
#
loop_
_entity_poly.entity_id
_entity_poly.type
_entity_poly.pdbx_seq_one_letter_code
_entity_poly.pdbx_strand_id
1 'polypeptide(L)'
;MKKNGTWGVSHTRVPTESRPGHVAIIAGFYEDVSAVTTGWTMNPVNFDSVFNQSQHTWSFGSPDILPMFQHGASDPKKIETFMYPPEYEDFSGEASRLDTWVFDHVKELFTNASTNPELENMLRQKKIVFFLHLLGLDTNGHGFRPYSKEYLENIQLVDNGVKEIVDLIENFYQHDGRTSYVFTADHGMNNRAWGAGIRQAILSGLGHDDFSANWGLSTIQRNDISQADIAPLMAHLIGINYPVNSVGELPLSYLKADGMANAEAAFTNARQILEQFQVKHDEKEQNELFFRPFSRLTGHHDPTLLVAEIKSLIADKDYELAEQKSKELISLCLQGLHYFQTYDWFFLRTLIIMGYVGWCVFCIEFVVRHFVLFSHKDNTSSINYRIHIDLLSILTMAVISSMIHIQKMPSMYYAYTFFPVFFWNQILRNYRTLIGILRLCIQKGIFKSLMTAMVVILFLEAL
;
A
#
# COMPACT_ATOMS: atom_id res chain seq x y z
N MET A 1 -28.38 -7.31 4.34
CA MET A 1 -27.50 -8.03 3.39
C MET A 1 -28.23 -9.03 2.47
N LYS A 2 -28.80 -10.15 2.94
CA LYS A 2 -29.22 -11.30 2.10
C LYS A 2 -30.14 -11.02 0.89
N LYS A 3 -30.84 -9.89 0.84
CA LYS A 3 -31.74 -9.52 -0.27
C LYS A 3 -31.32 -8.27 -1.04
N ASN A 4 -30.53 -7.38 -0.42
CA ASN A 4 -30.34 -6.00 -0.88
C ASN A 4 -28.86 -5.56 -0.92
N GLY A 5 -27.92 -6.49 -1.00
CA GLY A 5 -26.49 -6.15 -1.16
C GLY A 5 -25.65 -7.36 -1.54
N THR A 6 -24.43 -7.10 -2.01
CA THR A 6 -23.42 -8.11 -2.34
C THR A 6 -22.31 -8.10 -1.30
N TRP A 7 -21.58 -9.20 -1.19
CA TRP A 7 -20.52 -9.37 -0.20
C TRP A 7 -19.35 -10.16 -0.78
N GLY A 8 -18.22 -10.11 -0.08
CA GLY A 8 -17.01 -10.84 -0.41
C GLY A 8 -15.94 -10.65 0.66
N VAL A 9 -14.81 -11.32 0.48
CA VAL A 9 -13.63 -11.15 1.32
C VAL A 9 -12.78 -10.00 0.76
N SER A 10 -12.51 -9.01 1.60
CA SER A 10 -11.53 -7.96 1.32
C SER A 10 -10.14 -8.46 1.74
N HIS A 11 -9.24 -8.59 0.76
CA HIS A 11 -7.87 -9.07 0.97
C HIS A 11 -6.94 -7.91 1.32
N THR A 12 -6.44 -7.93 2.56
CA THR A 12 -5.49 -6.94 3.07
C THR A 12 -4.05 -7.28 2.66
N ARG A 13 -3.14 -6.29 2.77
CA ARG A 13 -1.70 -6.50 2.57
C ARG A 13 -0.95 -6.16 3.84
N VAL A 14 0.26 -6.70 3.98
CA VAL A 14 1.17 -6.36 5.07
C VAL A 14 1.69 -4.92 4.91
N PRO A 15 1.85 -4.15 6.00
CA PRO A 15 1.56 -4.53 7.38
C PRO A 15 0.05 -4.43 7.71
N THR A 16 -0.45 -5.40 8.47
CA THR A 16 -1.87 -5.48 8.88
C THR A 16 -2.10 -4.64 10.13
N GLU A 17 -2.12 -3.32 9.93
CA GLU A 17 -2.31 -2.30 10.97
C GLU A 17 -3.42 -1.34 10.53
N SER A 18 -4.09 -0.66 11.47
CA SER A 18 -5.25 0.16 11.15
C SER A 18 -4.98 1.26 10.13
N ARG A 19 -3.87 1.99 10.30
CA ARG A 19 -3.53 3.12 9.42
C ARG A 19 -3.30 2.68 7.96
N PRO A 20 -2.40 1.73 7.65
CA PRO A 20 -2.25 1.16 6.30
C PRO A 20 -3.55 0.60 5.72
N GLY A 21 -4.38 -0.07 6.54
CA GLY A 21 -5.67 -0.59 6.10
C GLY A 21 -6.64 0.50 5.68
N HIS A 22 -6.76 1.57 6.47
CA HIS A 22 -7.59 2.73 6.16
C HIS A 22 -7.07 3.50 4.94
N VAL A 23 -5.75 3.64 4.77
CA VAL A 23 -5.16 4.24 3.56
C VAL A 23 -5.52 3.41 2.32
N ALA A 24 -5.44 2.08 2.39
CA ALA A 24 -5.89 1.23 1.29
C ALA A 24 -7.39 1.40 0.99
N ILE A 25 -8.24 1.38 2.02
CA ILE A 25 -9.70 1.51 1.85
C ILE A 25 -10.09 2.87 1.26
N ILE A 26 -9.52 3.97 1.76
CA ILE A 26 -10.01 5.33 1.51
C ILE A 26 -9.22 6.04 0.41
N ALA A 27 -7.93 5.74 0.26
CA ALA A 27 -7.05 6.32 -0.77
C ALA A 27 -6.72 5.35 -1.90
N GLY A 28 -6.97 4.05 -1.73
CA GLY A 28 -6.84 3.07 -2.80
C GLY A 28 -5.40 2.66 -3.12
N PHE A 29 -4.46 2.79 -2.19
CA PHE A 29 -3.09 2.32 -2.36
C PHE A 29 -2.53 1.71 -1.09
N TYR A 30 -1.48 0.91 -1.23
CA TYR A 30 -0.82 0.24 -0.12
C TYR A 30 0.40 1.04 0.31
N GLU A 31 0.46 1.42 1.59
CA GLU A 31 1.62 2.09 2.16
C GLU A 31 2.86 1.18 2.14
N ASP A 32 4.03 1.78 1.90
CA ASP A 32 5.30 1.09 2.07
C ASP A 32 5.53 0.80 3.56
N VAL A 33 5.97 -0.43 3.87
CA VAL A 33 6.36 -0.85 5.22
C VAL A 33 7.34 0.15 5.84
N SER A 34 8.26 0.72 5.06
CA SER A 34 9.21 1.71 5.59
C SER A 34 8.52 2.98 6.06
N ALA A 35 7.47 3.45 5.36
CA ALA A 35 6.73 4.65 5.74
C ALA A 35 6.02 4.46 7.10
N VAL A 36 5.50 3.26 7.33
CA VAL A 36 4.88 2.85 8.61
C VAL A 36 5.88 2.87 9.75
N THR A 37 7.12 2.42 9.51
CA THR A 37 8.17 2.41 10.55
C THR A 37 8.78 3.78 10.85
N THR A 38 8.65 4.76 9.96
CA THR A 38 9.26 6.10 10.12
C THR A 38 8.27 7.19 10.57
N GLY A 39 6.96 6.96 10.41
CA GLY A 39 5.89 7.90 10.80
C GLY A 39 4.70 7.15 11.37
N TRP A 40 4.65 7.02 12.70
CA TRP A 40 3.65 6.18 13.37
C TRP A 40 2.23 6.77 13.31
N THR A 41 2.11 8.10 13.39
CA THR A 41 0.81 8.81 13.50
C THR A 41 0.35 9.48 12.20
N MET A 42 1.25 9.78 11.26
CA MET A 42 0.91 10.39 9.98
C MET A 42 1.74 9.80 8.84
N ASN A 43 1.10 9.65 7.67
CA ASN A 43 1.82 9.28 6.46
C ASN A 43 2.79 10.42 6.09
N PRO A 44 4.09 10.13 5.90
CA PRO A 44 5.06 11.16 5.53
C PRO A 44 4.85 11.73 4.11
N VAL A 45 3.99 11.10 3.30
CA VAL A 45 3.69 11.52 1.94
C VAL A 45 2.21 11.92 1.84
N ASN A 46 1.96 13.11 1.29
CA ASN A 46 0.60 13.55 0.99
C ASN A 46 0.00 12.64 -0.09
N PHE A 47 -1.24 12.23 0.11
CA PHE A 47 -2.00 11.41 -0.83
C PHE A 47 -3.42 11.94 -0.97
N ASP A 48 -4.04 11.65 -2.10
CA ASP A 48 -5.44 11.95 -2.36
C ASP A 48 -6.34 10.84 -1.84
N SER A 49 -7.60 11.17 -1.58
CA SER A 49 -8.55 10.24 -0.96
C SER A 49 -9.97 10.46 -1.44
N VAL A 50 -10.83 9.45 -1.26
CA VAL A 50 -12.26 9.57 -1.49
C VAL A 50 -12.85 10.74 -0.71
N PHE A 51 -12.36 11.00 0.51
CA PHE A 51 -12.83 12.11 1.33
C PHE A 51 -12.44 13.47 0.77
N ASN A 52 -11.24 13.59 0.19
CA ASN A 52 -10.80 14.82 -0.45
C ASN A 52 -11.55 15.09 -1.77
N GLN A 53 -11.83 14.03 -2.54
CA GLN A 53 -12.58 14.11 -3.80
C GLN A 53 -14.09 14.30 -3.59
N SER A 54 -14.63 14.01 -2.40
CA SER A 54 -16.02 14.24 -2.06
C SER A 54 -16.34 15.75 -1.97
N GLN A 55 -17.63 16.08 -2.01
CA GLN A 55 -18.07 17.45 -1.76
C GLN A 55 -17.83 17.84 -0.30
N HIS A 56 -18.15 16.92 0.62
CA HIS A 56 -17.95 17.06 2.05
C HIS A 56 -17.92 15.68 2.71
N THR A 57 -17.15 15.54 3.78
CA THR A 57 -17.07 14.30 4.58
C THR A 57 -17.30 14.62 6.05
N TRP A 58 -18.24 13.92 6.70
CA TRP A 58 -18.35 13.89 8.15
C TRP A 58 -17.75 12.58 8.64
N SER A 59 -16.70 12.68 9.45
CA SER A 59 -15.95 11.54 9.95
C SER A 59 -16.03 11.46 11.48
N PHE A 60 -16.24 10.25 12.00
CA PHE A 60 -16.43 9.98 13.43
C PHE A 60 -15.52 8.85 13.89
N GLY A 61 -14.83 9.02 15.03
CA GLY A 61 -14.09 7.93 15.67
C GLY A 61 -12.69 8.34 16.17
N SER A 62 -11.72 7.43 16.00
CA SER A 62 -10.38 7.55 16.60
C SER A 62 -9.57 8.78 16.17
N PRO A 63 -8.92 9.48 17.12
CA PRO A 63 -7.93 10.52 16.81
C PRO A 63 -6.67 10.01 16.10
N ASP A 64 -6.43 8.71 16.03
CA ASP A 64 -5.29 8.14 15.31
C ASP A 64 -5.56 7.93 13.81
N ILE A 65 -6.84 7.93 13.39
CA ILE A 65 -7.24 7.68 12.00
C ILE A 65 -7.73 8.94 11.30
N LEU A 66 -8.64 9.68 11.91
CA LEU A 66 -9.35 10.78 11.24
C LEU A 66 -8.43 11.93 10.77
N PRO A 67 -7.50 12.44 11.60
CA PRO A 67 -6.70 13.63 11.24
C PRO A 67 -5.85 13.45 9.99
N MET A 68 -5.38 12.22 9.69
CA MET A 68 -4.51 12.00 8.53
C MET A 68 -5.21 12.36 7.22
N PHE A 69 -6.53 12.11 7.12
CA PHE A 69 -7.30 12.43 5.91
C PHE A 69 -7.68 13.90 5.84
N GLN A 70 -7.97 14.53 6.99
CA GLN A 70 -8.27 15.97 7.05
C GLN A 70 -7.04 16.81 6.69
N HIS A 71 -5.87 16.50 7.26
CA HIS A 71 -4.62 17.20 6.95
C HIS A 71 -4.15 16.95 5.51
N GLY A 72 -4.41 15.77 4.95
CA GLY A 72 -4.09 15.42 3.58
C GLY A 72 -5.02 16.05 2.52
N ALA A 73 -6.14 16.65 2.92
CA ALA A 73 -7.10 17.23 1.99
C ALA A 73 -6.64 18.57 1.42
N SER A 74 -7.08 18.88 0.20
CA SER A 74 -6.81 20.17 -0.45
C SER A 74 -7.44 21.35 0.29
N ASP A 75 -8.54 21.10 1.00
CA ASP A 75 -9.17 22.03 1.93
C ASP A 75 -9.62 21.25 3.17
N PRO A 76 -8.99 21.47 4.34
CA PRO A 76 -9.35 20.78 5.58
C PRO A 76 -10.82 20.96 5.98
N LYS A 77 -11.48 22.06 5.57
CA LYS A 77 -12.90 22.31 5.88
C LYS A 77 -13.86 21.39 5.11
N LYS A 78 -13.36 20.63 4.13
CA LYS A 78 -14.15 19.61 3.44
C LYS A 78 -14.32 18.34 4.27
N ILE A 79 -13.53 18.16 5.32
CA ILE A 79 -13.54 16.96 6.15
C ILE A 79 -13.73 17.38 7.61
N GLU A 80 -14.94 17.22 8.13
CA GLU A 80 -15.24 17.43 9.54
C GLU A 80 -14.89 16.17 10.32
N THR A 81 -14.18 16.34 11.45
CA THR A 81 -13.67 15.25 12.28
C THR A 81 -14.25 15.35 13.68
N PHE A 82 -15.10 14.40 14.04
CA PHE A 82 -15.65 14.23 15.38
C PHE A 82 -14.89 13.09 16.05
N MET A 83 -14.02 13.43 17.00
CA MET A 83 -13.17 12.47 17.69
C MET A 83 -13.48 12.42 19.18
N TYR A 84 -13.48 11.22 19.75
CA TYR A 84 -13.41 11.09 21.20
C TYR A 84 -12.00 11.50 21.69
N PRO A 85 -11.85 11.91 22.96
CA PRO A 85 -10.54 12.22 23.53
C PRO A 85 -9.58 11.01 23.44
N PRO A 86 -8.28 11.21 23.15
CA PRO A 86 -7.31 10.12 23.03
C PRO A 86 -7.26 9.20 24.26
N GLU A 87 -7.47 9.75 25.46
CA GLU A 87 -7.55 9.01 26.72
C GLU A 87 -8.70 7.99 26.79
N TYR A 88 -9.65 8.00 25.85
CA TYR A 88 -10.71 6.99 25.79
C TYR A 88 -10.21 5.66 25.21
N GLU A 89 -9.12 5.67 24.43
CA GLU A 89 -8.43 4.50 23.86
C GLU A 89 -7.59 3.76 24.92
N ASP A 90 -8.25 3.38 26.00
CA ASP A 90 -7.67 2.60 27.09
C ASP A 90 -7.84 1.10 26.81
N PHE A 91 -6.73 0.46 26.41
CA PHE A 91 -6.68 -0.97 26.10
C PHE A 91 -6.80 -1.89 27.33
N SER A 92 -6.93 -1.34 28.55
CA SER A 92 -7.04 -2.13 29.78
C SER A 92 -8.47 -2.52 30.16
N GLY A 93 -9.48 -1.93 29.50
CA GLY A 93 -10.90 -2.12 29.82
C GLY A 93 -11.77 -2.52 28.63
N GLU A 94 -13.06 -2.74 28.90
CA GLU A 94 -14.09 -2.97 27.88
C GLU A 94 -14.30 -1.70 27.02
N ALA A 95 -14.29 -1.86 25.70
CA ALA A 95 -14.13 -0.75 24.75
C ALA A 95 -15.36 -0.41 23.90
N SER A 96 -16.50 -1.09 24.08
CA SER A 96 -17.74 -0.86 23.31
C SER A 96 -18.30 0.56 23.43
N ARG A 97 -17.89 1.29 24.48
CA ARG A 97 -18.15 2.73 24.66
C ARG A 97 -17.64 3.58 23.49
N LEU A 98 -16.57 3.18 22.81
CA LEU A 98 -16.02 3.90 21.66
C LEU A 98 -16.97 3.87 20.47
N ASP A 99 -17.56 2.69 20.19
CA ASP A 99 -18.55 2.53 19.12
C ASP A 99 -19.86 3.23 19.47
N THR A 100 -20.27 3.18 20.74
CA THR A 100 -21.44 3.90 21.25
C THR A 100 -21.27 5.41 21.07
N TRP A 101 -20.10 5.95 21.40
CA TRP A 101 -19.76 7.36 21.18
C TRP A 101 -19.95 7.76 19.72
N VAL A 102 -19.45 6.94 18.77
CA VAL A 102 -19.61 7.20 17.33
C VAL A 102 -21.08 7.25 16.93
N PHE A 103 -21.88 6.25 17.32
CA PHE A 103 -23.30 6.21 16.98
C PHE A 103 -24.07 7.39 17.58
N ASP A 104 -23.78 7.78 18.81
CA ASP A 104 -24.44 8.90 19.48
C ASP A 104 -24.11 10.25 18.81
N HIS A 105 -22.87 10.47 18.37
CA HIS A 105 -22.49 11.71 17.69
C HIS A 105 -23.04 11.80 16.26
N VAL A 106 -23.25 10.66 15.58
CA VAL A 106 -24.01 10.63 14.33
C VAL A 106 -25.47 11.02 14.58
N LYS A 107 -26.12 10.46 15.61
CA LYS A 107 -27.49 10.84 15.98
C LYS A 107 -27.59 12.32 16.36
N GLU A 108 -26.60 12.85 17.06
CA GLU A 108 -26.51 14.26 17.41
C GLU A 108 -26.39 15.14 16.17
N LEU A 109 -25.55 14.78 15.19
CA LEU A 109 -25.41 15.51 13.92
C LEU A 109 -26.76 15.68 13.22
N PHE A 110 -27.53 14.60 13.07
CA PHE A 110 -28.84 14.63 12.43
C PHE A 110 -29.90 15.35 13.29
N THR A 111 -29.79 15.27 14.62
CA THR A 111 -30.67 16.02 15.54
C THR A 111 -30.41 17.52 15.42
N ASN A 112 -29.15 17.95 15.40
CA ASN A 112 -28.76 19.35 15.22
C ASN A 112 -29.17 19.89 13.86
N ALA A 113 -29.14 19.06 12.81
CA ALA A 113 -29.63 19.44 11.50
C ALA A 113 -31.13 19.79 11.47
N SER A 114 -31.93 19.25 12.39
CA SER A 114 -33.37 19.59 12.47
C SER A 114 -33.66 21.03 12.91
N THR A 115 -32.68 21.69 13.55
CA THR A 115 -32.80 23.08 14.05
C THR A 115 -31.79 24.04 13.43
N ASN A 116 -30.82 23.53 12.65
CA ASN A 116 -29.82 24.32 11.93
C ASN A 116 -30.00 24.17 10.41
N PRO A 117 -30.63 25.14 9.73
CA PRO A 117 -30.87 25.09 8.28
C PRO A 117 -29.60 25.01 7.42
N GLU A 118 -28.48 25.59 7.86
CA GLU A 118 -27.21 25.52 7.14
C GLU A 118 -26.67 24.09 7.17
N LEU A 119 -26.68 23.45 8.34
CA LEU A 119 -26.27 22.06 8.51
C LEU A 119 -27.20 21.11 7.74
N GLU A 120 -28.52 21.32 7.81
CA GLU A 120 -29.48 20.54 7.02
C GLU A 120 -29.16 20.60 5.52
N ASN A 121 -28.89 21.81 5.00
CA ASN A 121 -28.54 22.01 3.61
C ASN A 121 -27.21 21.34 3.26
N MET A 122 -26.20 21.41 4.14
CA MET A 122 -24.93 20.71 3.95
C MET A 122 -25.14 19.19 3.86
N LEU A 123 -25.92 18.60 4.76
CA LEU A 123 -26.25 17.18 4.74
C LEU A 123 -27.08 16.76 3.52
N ARG A 124 -27.75 17.68 2.82
CA ARG A 124 -28.49 17.39 1.58
C ARG A 124 -27.69 17.64 0.31
N GLN A 125 -26.43 18.04 0.42
CA GLN A 125 -25.55 18.16 -0.74
C GLN A 125 -25.31 16.80 -1.41
N LYS A 126 -24.99 16.84 -2.69
CA LYS A 126 -24.61 15.65 -3.45
C LYS A 126 -23.16 15.28 -3.16
N LYS A 127 -22.82 14.00 -3.35
CA LYS A 127 -21.45 13.48 -3.31
C LYS A 127 -20.77 13.67 -1.95
N ILE A 128 -21.54 13.50 -0.88
CA ILE A 128 -21.06 13.59 0.49
C ILE A 128 -20.77 12.21 1.07
N VAL A 129 -19.93 12.15 2.10
CA VAL A 129 -19.51 10.90 2.76
C VAL A 129 -19.74 10.98 4.26
N PHE A 130 -20.31 9.93 4.83
CA PHE A 130 -20.29 9.68 6.28
C PHE A 130 -19.31 8.55 6.55
N PHE A 131 -18.27 8.81 7.34
CA PHE A 131 -17.29 7.81 7.71
C PHE A 131 -17.36 7.53 9.21
N LEU A 132 -17.65 6.29 9.58
CA LEU A 132 -17.76 5.85 10.98
C LEU A 132 -16.64 4.83 11.24
N HIS A 133 -15.63 5.25 12.01
CA HIS A 133 -14.55 4.37 12.46
C HIS A 133 -14.90 3.76 13.83
N LEU A 134 -15.22 2.47 13.82
CA LEU A 134 -15.69 1.71 14.99
C LEU A 134 -14.53 0.89 15.59
N LEU A 135 -13.78 1.49 16.51
CA LEU A 135 -12.56 0.93 17.10
C LEU A 135 -12.83 -0.13 18.19
N GLY A 136 -14.00 -0.12 18.83
CA GLY A 136 -14.27 -0.90 20.04
C GLY A 136 -14.03 -2.40 19.86
N LEU A 137 -14.38 -2.94 18.69
CA LEU A 137 -14.14 -4.33 18.34
C LEU A 137 -12.65 -4.70 18.35
N ASP A 138 -11.79 -3.88 17.75
CA ASP A 138 -10.35 -4.14 17.70
C ASP A 138 -9.74 -4.12 19.11
N THR A 139 -10.06 -3.08 19.91
CA THR A 139 -9.61 -2.96 21.30
C THR A 139 -10.05 -4.15 22.15
N ASN A 140 -11.33 -4.55 22.06
CA ASN A 140 -11.83 -5.71 22.78
C ASN A 140 -11.20 -7.03 22.29
N GLY A 141 -10.90 -7.13 20.99
CA GLY A 141 -10.22 -8.27 20.40
C GLY A 141 -8.79 -8.45 20.93
N HIS A 142 -8.06 -7.36 21.12
CA HIS A 142 -6.73 -7.37 21.75
C HIS A 142 -6.78 -7.61 23.25
N GLY A 143 -7.70 -6.96 23.97
CA GLY A 143 -7.82 -7.03 25.43
C GLY A 143 -8.38 -8.37 25.93
N PHE A 144 -9.47 -8.85 25.32
CA PHE A 144 -10.24 -10.01 25.81
C PHE A 144 -10.15 -11.25 24.92
N ARG A 145 -9.54 -11.15 23.73
CA ARG A 145 -9.42 -12.19 22.67
C ARG A 145 -10.69 -12.37 21.83
N PRO A 146 -10.55 -12.85 20.58
CA PRO A 146 -11.67 -13.30 19.78
C PRO A 146 -12.48 -14.36 20.54
N TYR A 147 -13.82 -14.28 20.47
CA TYR A 147 -14.78 -15.15 21.17
C TYR A 147 -15.02 -14.87 22.67
N SER A 148 -14.43 -13.82 23.24
CA SER A 148 -14.82 -13.38 24.59
C SER A 148 -16.26 -12.89 24.63
N LYS A 149 -16.83 -12.83 25.84
CA LYS A 149 -18.17 -12.28 26.04
C LYS A 149 -18.21 -10.81 25.59
N GLU A 150 -17.21 -10.04 25.98
CA GLU A 150 -17.04 -8.62 25.66
C GLU A 150 -16.99 -8.41 24.15
N TYR A 151 -16.21 -9.21 23.43
CA TYR A 151 -16.09 -9.12 21.97
C TYR A 151 -17.41 -9.47 21.26
N LEU A 152 -18.10 -10.53 21.71
CA LEU A 152 -19.37 -10.95 21.11
C LEU A 152 -20.52 -9.98 21.43
N GLU A 153 -20.58 -9.44 22.65
CA GLU A 153 -21.53 -8.40 23.02
C GLU A 153 -21.27 -7.11 22.25
N ASN A 154 -20.00 -6.75 22.02
CA ASN A 154 -19.64 -5.60 21.19
C ASN A 154 -20.04 -5.82 19.72
N ILE A 155 -19.90 -7.03 19.15
CA ILE A 155 -20.44 -7.34 17.81
C ILE A 155 -21.95 -7.09 17.75
N GLN A 156 -22.69 -7.55 18.76
CA GLN A 156 -24.13 -7.34 18.84
C GLN A 156 -24.49 -5.84 18.97
N LEU A 157 -23.71 -5.08 19.74
CA LEU A 157 -23.85 -3.63 19.87
C LEU A 157 -23.64 -2.93 18.51
N VAL A 158 -22.59 -3.30 17.78
CA VAL A 158 -22.30 -2.74 16.45
C VAL A 158 -23.40 -3.11 15.44
N ASP A 159 -23.88 -4.36 15.42
CA ASP A 159 -24.96 -4.78 14.51
C ASP A 159 -26.26 -3.97 14.75
N ASN A 160 -26.63 -3.77 16.02
CA ASN A 160 -27.78 -2.95 16.39
C ASN A 160 -27.56 -1.47 16.04
N GLY A 161 -26.40 -0.91 16.37
CA GLY A 161 -26.08 0.49 16.08
C GLY A 161 -26.07 0.77 14.58
N VAL A 162 -25.51 -0.12 13.77
CA VAL A 162 -25.54 -0.02 12.30
C VAL A 162 -26.97 -0.02 11.77
N LYS A 163 -27.86 -0.88 12.29
CA LYS A 163 -29.27 -0.86 11.92
C LYS A 163 -29.91 0.49 12.24
N GLU A 164 -29.69 1.02 13.43
CA GLU A 164 -30.24 2.32 13.84
C GLU A 164 -29.73 3.48 12.97
N ILE A 165 -28.44 3.50 12.62
CA ILE A 165 -27.86 4.53 11.75
C ILE A 165 -28.40 4.42 10.32
N VAL A 166 -28.56 3.21 9.79
CA VAL A 166 -29.20 3.01 8.48
C VAL A 166 -30.63 3.56 8.50
N ASP A 167 -31.43 3.19 9.50
CA ASP A 167 -32.81 3.68 9.63
C ASP A 167 -32.86 5.20 9.79
N LEU A 168 -31.95 5.80 10.57
CA LEU A 168 -31.82 7.25 10.75
C LEU A 168 -31.55 7.96 9.42
N ILE A 169 -30.55 7.50 8.67
CA ILE A 169 -30.14 8.08 7.39
C ILE A 169 -31.25 7.95 6.35
N GLU A 170 -31.83 6.75 6.20
CA GLU A 170 -32.92 6.52 5.25
C GLU A 170 -34.14 7.40 5.57
N ASN A 171 -34.49 7.56 6.86
CA ASN A 171 -35.57 8.46 7.25
C ASN A 171 -35.26 9.93 6.92
N PHE A 172 -34.03 10.40 7.16
CA PHE A 172 -33.63 11.78 6.85
C PHE A 172 -33.71 12.11 5.35
N TYR A 173 -33.34 11.13 4.50
CA TYR A 173 -33.42 11.24 3.03
C TYR A 173 -34.73 10.70 2.45
N GLN A 174 -35.73 10.42 3.29
CA GLN A 174 -37.07 10.00 2.89
C GLN A 174 -37.07 8.73 2.02
N HIS A 175 -36.15 7.79 2.28
CA HIS A 175 -36.03 6.52 1.58
C HIS A 175 -35.90 6.70 0.05
N ASP A 176 -35.16 7.73 -0.37
CA ASP A 176 -35.04 8.08 -1.79
C ASP A 176 -34.22 7.09 -2.63
N GLY A 177 -33.62 6.08 -1.98
CA GLY A 177 -32.84 5.03 -2.61
C GLY A 177 -31.50 5.50 -3.20
N ARG A 178 -31.00 6.66 -2.77
CA ARG A 178 -29.75 7.27 -3.28
C ARG A 178 -28.56 7.17 -2.32
N THR A 179 -28.73 6.50 -1.18
CA THR A 179 -27.66 6.26 -0.20
C THR A 179 -26.98 4.91 -0.41
N SER A 180 -25.68 4.93 -0.70
CA SER A 180 -24.87 3.73 -0.76
C SER A 180 -24.22 3.47 0.61
N TYR A 181 -24.18 2.21 1.03
CA TYR A 181 -23.53 1.79 2.25
C TYR A 181 -22.34 0.89 1.90
N VAL A 182 -21.23 1.08 2.59
CA VAL A 182 -20.04 0.23 2.51
C VAL A 182 -19.63 -0.06 3.95
N PHE A 183 -19.77 -1.32 4.34
CA PHE A 183 -19.24 -1.84 5.60
C PHE A 183 -17.99 -2.64 5.24
N THR A 184 -16.93 -2.57 6.03
CA THR A 184 -15.69 -3.33 5.85
C THR A 184 -14.87 -3.27 7.13
N ALA A 185 -13.77 -4.02 7.19
CA ALA A 185 -12.72 -3.81 8.17
C ALA A 185 -11.39 -3.49 7.47
N ASP A 186 -10.51 -2.81 8.19
CA ASP A 186 -9.13 -2.46 7.87
C ASP A 186 -8.17 -3.66 8.01
N HIS A 187 -8.43 -4.53 8.98
CA HIS A 187 -7.76 -5.82 9.10
C HIS A 187 -8.66 -6.86 9.76
N GLY A 188 -8.18 -8.11 9.73
CA GLY A 188 -8.95 -9.24 10.19
C GLY A 188 -9.10 -9.27 11.70
N MET A 189 -10.37 -9.30 12.12
CA MET A 189 -10.89 -10.46 12.86
C MET A 189 -12.05 -11.17 12.09
N ASN A 190 -12.75 -10.49 11.13
CA ASN A 190 -13.44 -10.94 9.88
C ASN A 190 -14.42 -9.85 9.26
N ASN A 191 -14.80 -9.91 7.95
CA ASN A 191 -15.25 -8.74 7.10
C ASN A 191 -16.63 -8.89 6.33
N ARG A 192 -17.38 -7.79 6.02
CA ARG A 192 -18.65 -7.76 5.19
C ARG A 192 -19.04 -6.36 4.63
N ALA A 193 -19.75 -6.22 3.47
CA ALA A 193 -20.30 -4.96 2.87
C ALA A 193 -21.78 -5.06 2.34
N TRP A 194 -22.57 -3.97 2.17
CA TRP A 194 -23.94 -3.91 1.53
C TRP A 194 -24.45 -2.46 1.32
N GLY A 195 -25.36 -2.14 0.36
CA GLY A 195 -26.00 -0.79 0.21
C GLY A 195 -26.72 -0.49 -1.13
N ALA A 196 -27.22 0.74 -1.39
CA ALA A 196 -27.71 1.15 -2.73
C ALA A 196 -26.52 1.36 -3.70
N GLY A 197 -26.75 1.32 -5.01
CA GLY A 197 -25.68 1.27 -6.03
C GLY A 197 -24.89 -0.05 -6.05
N ILE A 198 -24.90 -0.78 -4.93
CA ILE A 198 -24.35 -2.11 -4.79
C ILE A 198 -25.29 -3.16 -5.41
N ARG A 199 -24.71 -4.15 -6.12
CA ARG A 199 -25.44 -5.28 -6.72
C ARG A 199 -26.20 -6.06 -5.65
N GLN A 200 -27.39 -6.55 -6.00
CA GLN A 200 -28.12 -7.48 -5.12
C GLN A 200 -27.38 -8.82 -5.01
N ALA A 201 -27.59 -9.51 -3.89
CA ALA A 201 -27.07 -10.85 -3.64
C ALA A 201 -27.46 -11.81 -4.78
N ILE A 202 -26.47 -12.45 -5.41
CA ILE A 202 -26.69 -13.47 -6.43
C ILE A 202 -26.85 -14.82 -5.73
N LEU A 203 -28.01 -15.47 -5.89
CA LEU A 203 -28.27 -16.79 -5.30
C LEU A 203 -27.65 -17.91 -6.14
N SER A 204 -26.31 -18.00 -6.17
CA SER A 204 -25.58 -19.03 -6.94
C SER A 204 -24.74 -19.98 -6.08
N GLY A 205 -24.40 -19.57 -4.85
CA GLY A 205 -23.44 -20.30 -3.99
C GLY A 205 -22.02 -20.40 -4.55
N LEU A 206 -21.68 -19.64 -5.60
CA LEU A 206 -20.34 -19.62 -6.19
C LEU A 206 -19.35 -18.85 -5.31
N GLY A 207 -18.08 -19.26 -5.33
CA GLY A 207 -16.99 -18.63 -4.59
C GLY A 207 -16.84 -19.09 -3.13
N HIS A 208 -17.59 -20.11 -2.70
CA HIS A 208 -17.47 -20.69 -1.38
C HIS A 208 -16.40 -21.79 -1.30
N ASP A 209 -15.72 -21.81 -0.17
CA ASP A 209 -14.62 -22.70 0.22
C ASP A 209 -14.74 -23.04 1.72
N ASP A 210 -13.83 -23.86 2.24
CA ASP A 210 -13.79 -24.23 3.67
C ASP A 210 -13.74 -23.02 4.60
N PHE A 211 -13.12 -21.91 4.15
CA PHE A 211 -13.00 -20.68 4.92
C PHE A 211 -14.36 -20.02 5.21
N SER A 212 -15.28 -20.04 4.22
CA SER A 212 -16.59 -19.38 4.31
C SER A 212 -17.76 -20.33 4.55
N ALA A 213 -17.51 -21.64 4.64
CA ALA A 213 -18.54 -22.68 4.73
C ALA A 213 -19.53 -22.48 5.90
N ASN A 214 -19.02 -22.08 7.06
CA ASN A 214 -19.81 -21.97 8.30
C ASN A 214 -20.52 -20.62 8.48
N TRP A 215 -20.44 -19.70 7.52
CA TRP A 215 -20.91 -18.32 7.70
C TRP A 215 -22.42 -18.16 7.46
N GLY A 216 -23.12 -19.24 7.07
CA GLY A 216 -24.55 -19.20 6.76
C GLY A 216 -24.89 -18.37 5.51
N LEU A 217 -23.90 -18.19 4.63
CA LEU A 217 -23.96 -17.43 3.38
C LEU A 217 -23.77 -18.29 2.13
N SER A 218 -23.64 -19.62 2.26
CA SER A 218 -23.35 -20.59 1.17
C SER A 218 -24.29 -20.54 -0.04
N THR A 219 -25.42 -19.86 0.09
CA THR A 219 -26.40 -19.66 -0.99
C THR A 219 -26.20 -18.36 -1.77
N ILE A 220 -25.29 -17.48 -1.33
CA ILE A 220 -25.06 -16.14 -1.89
C ILE A 220 -23.65 -16.08 -2.44
N GLN A 221 -23.50 -15.70 -3.72
CA GLN A 221 -22.20 -15.53 -4.37
C GLN A 221 -21.25 -14.67 -3.56
N ARG A 222 -20.02 -15.17 -3.36
CA ARG A 222 -18.90 -14.43 -2.78
C ARG A 222 -18.13 -13.72 -3.90
N ASN A 223 -17.91 -12.41 -3.76
CA ASN A 223 -17.16 -11.60 -4.72
C ASN A 223 -15.94 -10.99 -4.03
N ASP A 224 -14.82 -11.68 -4.00
CA ASP A 224 -13.63 -11.16 -3.30
C ASP A 224 -13.03 -9.95 -4.01
N ILE A 225 -12.43 -9.06 -3.22
CA ILE A 225 -11.79 -7.83 -3.69
C ILE A 225 -10.46 -7.62 -2.99
N SER A 226 -9.57 -6.86 -3.62
CA SER A 226 -8.42 -6.30 -2.93
C SER A 226 -8.86 -5.11 -2.08
N GLN A 227 -8.24 -4.88 -0.93
CA GLN A 227 -8.64 -3.77 -0.06
C GLN A 227 -8.60 -2.38 -0.74
N ALA A 228 -7.64 -2.18 -1.66
CA ALA A 228 -7.52 -0.96 -2.45
C ALA A 228 -8.68 -0.72 -3.43
N ASP A 229 -9.45 -1.76 -3.77
CA ASP A 229 -10.58 -1.71 -4.70
C ASP A 229 -11.81 -1.01 -4.08
N ILE A 230 -11.82 -0.84 -2.75
CA ILE A 230 -12.90 -0.17 -2.04
C ILE A 230 -12.90 1.34 -2.34
N ALA A 231 -11.74 1.95 -2.53
CA ALA A 231 -11.64 3.37 -2.88
C ALA A 231 -12.31 3.70 -4.23
N PRO A 232 -11.99 3.04 -5.36
CA PRO A 232 -12.70 3.28 -6.61
C PRO A 232 -14.17 2.87 -6.53
N LEU A 233 -14.54 1.84 -5.74
CA LEU A 233 -15.94 1.51 -5.48
C LEU A 233 -16.69 2.69 -4.84
N MET A 234 -16.18 3.23 -3.72
CA MET A 234 -16.79 4.37 -3.04
C MET A 234 -16.90 5.60 -3.95
N ALA A 235 -15.82 5.92 -4.67
CA ALA A 235 -15.80 7.05 -5.59
C ALA A 235 -16.81 6.89 -6.75
N HIS A 236 -16.94 5.68 -7.31
CA HIS A 236 -17.91 5.40 -8.36
C HIS A 236 -19.35 5.53 -7.85
N LEU A 237 -19.66 4.98 -6.68
CA LEU A 237 -21.01 5.00 -6.10
C LEU A 237 -21.56 6.41 -5.90
N ILE A 238 -20.71 7.36 -5.52
CA ILE A 238 -21.12 8.76 -5.31
C ILE A 238 -20.77 9.68 -6.50
N GLY A 239 -20.23 9.14 -7.59
CA GLY A 239 -19.95 9.86 -8.83
C GLY A 239 -18.90 10.97 -8.68
N ILE A 240 -17.81 10.70 -7.96
CA ILE A 240 -16.64 11.58 -7.85
C ILE A 240 -15.45 11.02 -8.63
N ASN A 241 -14.37 11.79 -8.73
CA ASN A 241 -13.13 11.29 -9.30
C ASN A 241 -12.52 10.20 -8.40
N TYR A 242 -11.85 9.23 -9.01
CA TYR A 242 -11.00 8.31 -8.26
C TYR A 242 -9.81 9.06 -7.64
N PRO A 243 -9.38 8.71 -6.41
CA PRO A 243 -8.16 9.27 -5.85
C PRO A 243 -6.99 9.11 -6.82
N VAL A 244 -6.21 10.16 -7.05
CA VAL A 244 -5.22 10.16 -8.14
C VAL A 244 -4.16 9.06 -8.01
N ASN A 245 -3.84 8.66 -6.77
CA ASN A 245 -2.90 7.59 -6.42
C ASN A 245 -3.55 6.20 -6.30
N SER A 246 -4.85 6.06 -6.58
CA SER A 246 -5.54 4.78 -6.43
C SER A 246 -5.03 3.75 -7.45
N VAL A 247 -4.61 2.59 -6.96
CA VAL A 247 -4.25 1.41 -7.76
C VAL A 247 -5.32 0.32 -7.69
N GLY A 248 -6.49 0.64 -7.15
CA GLY A 248 -7.61 -0.28 -7.02
C GLY A 248 -8.32 -0.52 -8.34
N GLU A 249 -8.76 -1.76 -8.56
CA GLU A 249 -9.63 -2.14 -9.68
C GLU A 249 -11.09 -1.99 -9.23
N LEU A 250 -11.90 -1.24 -9.96
CA LEU A 250 -13.32 -1.07 -9.65
C LEU A 250 -14.02 -2.45 -9.68
N PRO A 251 -14.58 -2.95 -8.56
CA PRO A 251 -15.17 -4.26 -8.53
C PRO A 251 -16.57 -4.22 -9.16
N LEU A 252 -16.66 -4.38 -10.49
CA LEU A 252 -17.91 -4.30 -11.25
C LEU A 252 -18.96 -5.31 -10.78
N SER A 253 -18.53 -6.43 -10.18
CA SER A 253 -19.42 -7.42 -9.55
C SER A 253 -20.23 -6.85 -8.39
N TYR A 254 -19.77 -5.74 -7.81
CA TYR A 254 -20.46 -4.99 -6.77
C TYR A 254 -21.41 -3.94 -7.32
N LEU A 255 -21.47 -3.67 -8.63
CA LEU A 255 -22.32 -2.61 -9.17
C LEU A 255 -23.65 -3.17 -9.69
N LYS A 256 -24.74 -2.44 -9.43
CA LYS A 256 -26.01 -2.66 -10.13
C LYS A 256 -26.06 -1.81 -11.40
N ALA A 257 -25.38 -2.28 -12.44
CA ALA A 257 -25.24 -1.58 -13.72
C ALA A 257 -25.54 -2.51 -14.91
N ASP A 258 -25.93 -1.92 -16.04
CA ASP A 258 -26.04 -2.63 -17.32
C ASP A 258 -24.66 -2.75 -18.00
N GLY A 259 -24.61 -3.44 -19.14
CA GLY A 259 -23.34 -3.67 -19.86
C GLY A 259 -22.65 -2.37 -20.25
N MET A 260 -23.40 -1.37 -20.72
CA MET A 260 -22.83 -0.08 -21.13
C MET A 260 -22.19 0.63 -19.94
N ALA A 261 -22.92 0.78 -18.83
CA ALA A 261 -22.42 1.43 -17.64
C ALA A 261 -21.21 0.70 -17.04
N ASN A 262 -21.20 -0.65 -17.05
CA ASN A 262 -20.04 -1.42 -16.61
C ASN A 262 -18.82 -1.19 -17.50
N ALA A 263 -18.98 -1.21 -18.83
CA ALA A 263 -17.88 -0.98 -19.77
C ALA A 263 -17.30 0.43 -19.62
N GLU A 264 -18.15 1.45 -19.48
CA GLU A 264 -17.71 2.83 -19.25
C GLU A 264 -17.01 3.00 -17.90
N ALA A 265 -17.51 2.36 -16.85
CA ALA A 265 -16.91 2.38 -15.52
C ALA A 265 -15.54 1.71 -15.49
N ALA A 266 -15.43 0.52 -16.10
CA ALA A 266 -14.18 -0.21 -16.28
C ALA A 266 -13.16 0.63 -17.05
N PHE A 267 -13.58 1.24 -18.15
CA PHE A 267 -12.71 2.07 -18.98
C PHE A 267 -12.27 3.34 -18.26
N THR A 268 -13.14 3.96 -17.45
CA THR A 268 -12.80 5.14 -16.65
C THR A 268 -11.71 4.82 -15.62
N ASN A 269 -11.82 3.68 -14.92
CA ASN A 269 -10.79 3.22 -14.00
C ASN A 269 -9.49 2.86 -14.73
N ALA A 270 -9.58 2.20 -15.89
CA ALA A 270 -8.42 1.90 -16.74
C ALA A 270 -7.65 3.16 -17.18
N ARG A 271 -8.37 4.21 -17.57
CA ARG A 271 -7.77 5.49 -17.93
C ARG A 271 -7.06 6.14 -16.75
N GLN A 272 -7.67 6.14 -15.56
CA GLN A 272 -7.03 6.73 -14.38
C GLN A 272 -5.73 6.02 -13.99
N ILE A 273 -5.68 4.68 -14.05
CA ILE A 273 -4.45 3.92 -13.79
C ILE A 273 -3.43 4.10 -14.93
N LEU A 274 -3.90 4.22 -16.17
CA LEU A 274 -3.03 4.53 -17.31
C LEU A 274 -2.31 5.87 -17.16
N GLU A 275 -3.01 6.92 -16.72
CA GLU A 275 -2.37 8.23 -16.49
C GLU A 275 -1.27 8.14 -15.43
N GLN A 276 -1.47 7.36 -14.36
CA GLN A 276 -0.40 7.11 -13.37
C GLN A 276 0.81 6.41 -14.02
N PHE A 277 0.56 5.40 -14.85
CA PHE A 277 1.62 4.71 -15.58
C PHE A 277 2.38 5.67 -16.51
N GLN A 278 1.67 6.51 -17.27
CA GLN A 278 2.28 7.47 -18.20
C GLN A 278 3.14 8.50 -17.48
N VAL A 279 2.64 9.09 -16.39
CA VAL A 279 3.44 10.03 -15.58
C VAL A 279 4.73 9.37 -15.07
N LYS A 280 4.64 8.12 -14.60
CA LYS A 280 5.82 7.38 -14.10
C LYS A 280 6.77 6.94 -15.22
N HIS A 281 6.23 6.56 -16.37
CA HIS A 281 7.00 6.27 -17.57
C HIS A 281 7.81 7.49 -17.98
N ASP A 282 7.15 8.64 -18.16
CA ASP A 282 7.78 9.87 -18.64
C ASP A 282 8.80 10.41 -17.64
N GLU A 283 8.50 10.32 -16.34
CA GLU A 283 9.46 10.66 -15.28
C GLU A 283 10.73 9.80 -15.39
N LYS A 284 10.59 8.50 -15.63
CA LYS A 284 11.75 7.61 -15.80
C LYS A 284 12.47 7.84 -17.14
N GLU A 285 11.75 8.01 -18.23
CA GLU A 285 12.35 8.27 -19.54
C GLU A 285 13.18 9.56 -19.57
N GLN A 286 12.69 10.62 -18.93
CA GLN A 286 13.37 11.91 -18.90
C GLN A 286 14.65 11.92 -18.06
N ASN A 287 14.70 11.10 -17.00
CA ASN A 287 15.80 11.15 -16.04
C ASN A 287 16.78 9.97 -16.20
N GLU A 288 16.38 8.82 -16.77
CA GLU A 288 17.26 7.64 -16.89
C GLU A 288 18.23 7.74 -18.09
N LEU A 289 19.54 7.66 -17.80
CA LEU A 289 20.59 7.66 -18.85
C LEU A 289 20.47 6.51 -19.85
N PHE A 290 19.96 5.36 -19.40
CA PHE A 290 19.78 4.16 -20.20
C PHE A 290 18.35 3.64 -20.05
N PHE A 291 17.39 4.49 -20.37
CA PHE A 291 15.98 4.18 -20.26
C PHE A 291 15.60 2.91 -21.06
N ARG A 292 14.77 2.08 -20.47
CA ARG A 292 14.17 0.90 -21.06
C ARG A 292 12.67 0.95 -20.79
N PRO A 293 11.84 1.03 -21.84
CA PRO A 293 10.40 1.09 -21.66
C PRO A 293 9.88 -0.26 -21.17
N PHE A 294 8.70 -0.24 -20.55
CA PHE A 294 8.00 -1.46 -20.17
C PHE A 294 7.45 -2.16 -21.42
N SER A 295 8.19 -3.15 -21.92
CA SER A 295 7.92 -3.82 -23.21
C SER A 295 6.48 -4.33 -23.43
N ARG A 296 5.74 -4.70 -22.37
CA ARG A 296 4.36 -5.19 -22.49
C ARG A 296 3.34 -4.10 -22.83
N LEU A 297 3.70 -2.83 -22.74
CA LEU A 297 2.89 -1.67 -23.18
C LEU A 297 3.56 -0.93 -24.35
N THR A 298 4.17 -1.69 -25.27
CA THR A 298 4.79 -1.14 -26.49
C THR A 298 4.32 -1.88 -27.74
N GLY A 299 4.51 -1.29 -28.91
CA GLY A 299 4.15 -1.90 -30.20
C GLY A 299 2.64 -2.12 -30.31
N HIS A 300 2.21 -3.38 -30.45
CA HIS A 300 0.78 -3.73 -30.59
C HIS A 300 -0.03 -3.50 -29.30
N HIS A 301 0.62 -3.41 -28.14
CA HIS A 301 -0.02 -3.09 -26.86
C HIS A 301 0.27 -1.65 -26.43
N ASP A 302 0.55 -0.75 -27.40
CA ASP A 302 0.69 0.67 -27.11
C ASP A 302 -0.59 1.19 -26.43
N PRO A 303 -0.49 1.96 -25.32
CA PRO A 303 -1.65 2.45 -24.60
C PRO A 303 -2.63 3.25 -25.47
N THR A 304 -2.14 4.00 -26.46
CA THR A 304 -2.98 4.80 -27.36
C THR A 304 -3.85 3.89 -28.23
N LEU A 305 -3.29 2.77 -28.70
CA LEU A 305 -4.01 1.79 -29.50
C LEU A 305 -5.05 1.05 -28.66
N LEU A 306 -4.69 0.60 -27.46
CA LEU A 306 -5.63 -0.07 -26.54
C LEU A 306 -6.80 0.85 -26.14
N VAL A 307 -6.51 2.12 -25.86
CA VAL A 307 -7.54 3.14 -25.57
C VAL A 307 -8.47 3.36 -26.76
N ALA A 308 -7.93 3.40 -27.99
CA ALA A 308 -8.75 3.55 -29.19
C ALA A 308 -9.61 2.31 -29.46
N GLU A 309 -9.07 1.10 -29.24
CA GLU A 309 -9.78 -0.17 -29.34
C GLU A 309 -10.97 -0.22 -28.37
N ILE A 310 -10.74 0.06 -27.08
CA ILE A 310 -11.81 0.06 -26.07
C ILE A 310 -12.91 1.07 -26.42
N LYS A 311 -12.55 2.27 -26.88
CA LYS A 311 -13.52 3.28 -27.33
C LYS A 311 -14.36 2.79 -28.51
N SER A 312 -13.75 2.10 -29.47
CA SER A 312 -14.49 1.50 -30.59
C SER A 312 -15.46 0.44 -30.11
N LEU A 313 -15.01 -0.48 -29.24
CA LEU A 313 -15.85 -1.55 -28.70
C LEU A 313 -17.09 -1.00 -27.95
N ILE A 314 -16.91 0.05 -27.15
CA ILE A 314 -18.04 0.74 -26.49
C ILE A 314 -19.00 1.34 -27.53
N ALA A 315 -18.48 2.00 -28.57
CA ALA A 315 -19.30 2.59 -29.62
C ALA A 315 -20.07 1.53 -30.44
N ASP A 316 -19.43 0.38 -30.68
CA ASP A 316 -19.99 -0.77 -31.39
C ASP A 316 -20.94 -1.62 -30.50
N LYS A 317 -21.09 -1.24 -29.22
CA LYS A 317 -21.91 -1.90 -28.19
C LYS A 317 -21.43 -3.30 -27.80
N ASP A 318 -20.18 -3.61 -28.08
CA ASP A 318 -19.50 -4.82 -27.58
C ASP A 318 -18.96 -4.56 -26.16
N TYR A 319 -19.89 -4.43 -25.22
CA TYR A 319 -19.58 -4.02 -23.85
C TYR A 319 -18.80 -5.06 -23.07
N GLU A 320 -19.02 -6.36 -23.34
CA GLU A 320 -18.31 -7.44 -22.68
C GLU A 320 -16.83 -7.44 -23.05
N LEU A 321 -16.53 -7.30 -24.35
CA LEU A 321 -15.14 -7.20 -24.80
C LEU A 321 -14.49 -5.89 -24.37
N ALA A 322 -15.22 -4.78 -24.35
CA ALA A 322 -14.72 -3.49 -23.83
C ALA A 322 -14.36 -3.57 -22.34
N GLU A 323 -15.18 -4.25 -21.53
CA GLU A 323 -14.89 -4.51 -20.12
C GLU A 323 -13.62 -5.35 -19.97
N GLN A 324 -13.51 -6.45 -20.72
CA GLN A 324 -12.33 -7.32 -20.69
C GLN A 324 -11.05 -6.58 -21.08
N LYS A 325 -11.09 -5.77 -22.14
CA LYS A 325 -9.96 -4.96 -22.60
C LYS A 325 -9.57 -3.86 -21.62
N SER A 326 -10.54 -3.28 -20.93
CA SER A 326 -10.29 -2.31 -19.86
C SER A 326 -9.54 -2.96 -18.68
N LYS A 327 -9.94 -4.16 -18.27
CA LYS A 327 -9.25 -4.95 -17.23
C LYS A 327 -7.84 -5.37 -17.64
N GLU A 328 -7.67 -5.76 -18.90
CA GLU A 328 -6.35 -6.05 -19.48
C GLU A 328 -5.42 -4.83 -19.38
N LEU A 329 -5.92 -3.64 -19.77
CA LEU A 329 -5.19 -2.38 -19.67
C LEU A 329 -4.82 -2.04 -18.21
N ILE A 330 -5.75 -2.18 -17.26
CA ILE A 330 -5.49 -2.01 -15.81
C ILE A 330 -4.34 -2.91 -15.39
N SER A 331 -4.43 -4.21 -15.69
CA SER A 331 -3.41 -5.20 -15.30
C SER A 331 -2.03 -4.86 -15.88
N LEU A 332 -1.96 -4.47 -17.15
CA LEU A 332 -0.71 -4.08 -17.80
C LEU A 332 -0.12 -2.79 -17.17
N CYS A 333 -0.94 -1.78 -16.90
CA CYS A 333 -0.51 -0.55 -16.27
C CYS A 333 0.01 -0.79 -14.84
N LEU A 334 -0.66 -1.62 -14.04
CA LEU A 334 -0.21 -1.97 -12.69
C LEU A 334 1.13 -2.72 -12.71
N GLN A 335 1.32 -3.64 -13.66
CA GLN A 335 2.61 -4.30 -13.86
C GLN A 335 3.71 -3.32 -14.30
N GLY A 336 3.36 -2.36 -15.16
CA GLY A 336 4.26 -1.30 -15.61
C GLY A 336 4.66 -0.34 -14.47
N LEU A 337 3.72 0.03 -13.60
CA LEU A 337 3.99 0.80 -12.39
C LEU A 337 4.96 0.05 -11.46
N HIS A 338 4.75 -1.25 -11.24
CA HIS A 338 5.67 -2.06 -10.45
C HIS A 338 7.07 -2.16 -11.08
N TYR A 339 7.15 -2.29 -12.41
CA TYR A 339 8.41 -2.25 -13.15
C TYR A 339 9.18 -0.95 -12.91
N PHE A 340 8.51 0.20 -12.97
CA PHE A 340 9.17 1.49 -12.73
C PHE A 340 9.49 1.75 -11.26
N GLN A 341 8.68 1.26 -10.32
CA GLN A 341 8.98 1.31 -8.89
C GLN A 341 10.23 0.51 -8.52
N THR A 342 10.47 -0.61 -9.22
CA THR A 342 11.62 -1.51 -8.96
C THR A 342 12.77 -1.32 -9.94
N TYR A 343 12.72 -0.27 -10.76
CA TYR A 343 13.64 -0.04 -11.88
C TYR A 343 15.12 0.01 -11.44
N ASP A 344 15.39 0.71 -10.33
CA ASP A 344 16.76 0.92 -9.82
C ASP A 344 17.22 -0.18 -8.86
N TRP A 345 16.38 -1.19 -8.62
CA TRP A 345 16.60 -2.14 -7.53
C TRP A 345 17.87 -2.95 -7.71
N PHE A 346 18.21 -3.32 -8.94
CA PHE A 346 19.46 -4.03 -9.23
C PHE A 346 20.69 -3.20 -8.89
N PHE A 347 20.69 -1.91 -9.26
CA PHE A 347 21.78 -0.98 -8.96
C PHE A 347 21.94 -0.81 -7.44
N LEU A 348 20.84 -0.49 -6.75
CA LEU A 348 20.85 -0.27 -5.30
C LEU A 348 21.27 -1.54 -4.54
N ARG A 349 20.73 -2.70 -4.90
CA ARG A 349 21.12 -3.99 -4.29
C ARG A 349 22.60 -4.28 -4.48
N THR A 350 23.15 -4.00 -5.66
CA THR A 350 24.57 -4.20 -5.95
C THR A 350 25.44 -3.31 -5.05
N LEU A 351 25.11 -2.03 -4.91
CA LEU A 351 25.83 -1.12 -4.00
C LEU A 351 25.79 -1.60 -2.55
N ILE A 352 24.61 -1.98 -2.06
CA ILE A 352 24.43 -2.46 -0.68
C ILE A 352 25.24 -3.73 -0.44
N ILE A 353 25.18 -4.71 -1.34
CA ILE A 353 25.94 -5.97 -1.23
C ILE A 353 27.45 -5.68 -1.25
N MET A 354 27.93 -4.86 -2.20
CA MET A 354 29.34 -4.46 -2.23
C MET A 354 29.76 -3.72 -0.96
N GLY A 355 28.87 -2.95 -0.36
CA GLY A 355 29.08 -2.24 0.89
C GLY A 355 29.27 -3.20 2.06
N TYR A 356 28.34 -4.14 2.25
CA TYR A 356 28.42 -5.13 3.32
C TYR A 356 29.62 -6.07 3.17
N VAL A 357 29.84 -6.60 1.96
CA VAL A 357 31.00 -7.46 1.68
C VAL A 357 32.29 -6.69 1.92
N GLY A 358 32.38 -5.46 1.42
CA GLY A 358 33.52 -4.57 1.65
C GLY A 358 33.76 -4.32 3.13
N TRP A 359 32.71 -4.02 3.90
CA TRP A 359 32.83 -3.83 5.35
C TRP A 359 33.35 -5.07 6.07
N CYS A 360 32.82 -6.26 5.77
CA CYS A 360 33.29 -7.52 6.37
C CYS A 360 34.77 -7.78 6.04
N VAL A 361 35.17 -7.64 4.78
CA VAL A 361 36.57 -7.83 4.36
C VAL A 361 37.48 -6.79 5.01
N PHE A 362 37.04 -5.54 5.11
CA PHE A 362 37.77 -4.48 5.82
C PHE A 362 37.96 -4.82 7.29
N CYS A 363 36.94 -5.28 8.00
CA CYS A 363 37.04 -5.69 9.40
C CYS A 363 38.05 -6.83 9.59
N ILE A 364 38.00 -7.85 8.73
CA ILE A 364 38.96 -8.97 8.75
C ILE A 364 40.37 -8.46 8.48
N GLU A 365 40.56 -7.64 7.44
CA GLU A 365 41.83 -7.02 7.10
C GLU A 365 42.39 -6.23 8.28
N PHE A 366 41.54 -5.38 8.88
CA PHE A 366 41.91 -4.51 9.99
C PHE A 366 42.37 -5.33 11.19
N VAL A 367 41.62 -6.36 11.58
CA VAL A 367 41.96 -7.22 12.72
C VAL A 367 43.26 -7.96 12.46
N VAL A 368 43.42 -8.59 11.30
CA VAL A 368 44.63 -9.36 11.00
C VAL A 368 45.86 -8.46 10.90
N ARG A 369 45.74 -7.28 10.27
CA ARG A 369 46.83 -6.31 10.20
C ARG A 369 47.29 -5.85 11.58
N HIS A 370 46.35 -5.52 12.48
CA HIS A 370 46.66 -4.92 13.78
C HIS A 370 46.89 -5.92 14.92
N PHE A 371 46.50 -7.19 14.79
CA PHE A 371 46.62 -8.15 15.89
C PHE A 371 47.39 -9.42 15.53
N VAL A 372 47.56 -9.74 14.25
CA VAL A 372 48.21 -10.99 13.81
C VAL A 372 49.52 -10.71 13.07
N LEU A 373 49.52 -9.76 12.14
CA LEU A 373 50.66 -9.43 11.27
C LEU A 373 51.58 -8.32 11.82
N PHE A 374 51.49 -8.01 13.12
CA PHE A 374 52.08 -6.85 13.80
C PHE A 374 53.60 -6.64 13.58
N SER A 375 54.33 -7.65 13.09
CA SER A 375 55.80 -7.68 13.07
C SER A 375 56.44 -7.47 11.69
N HIS A 376 55.67 -7.35 10.59
CA HIS A 376 56.24 -7.20 9.24
C HIS A 376 56.20 -5.74 8.76
N LYS A 377 57.28 -4.98 8.99
CA LYS A 377 57.48 -3.61 8.46
C LYS A 377 57.39 -3.51 6.92
N ASP A 378 57.52 -4.62 6.20
CA ASP A 378 57.54 -4.66 4.73
C ASP A 378 56.15 -4.79 4.05
N ASN A 379 55.07 -4.90 4.82
CA ASN A 379 53.73 -5.15 4.27
C ASN A 379 52.95 -3.89 3.87
N THR A 380 53.52 -2.70 4.01
CA THR A 380 52.84 -1.48 3.56
C THR A 380 53.01 -1.29 2.05
N SER A 381 51.92 -0.97 1.36
CA SER A 381 51.97 -0.59 -0.07
C SER A 381 52.81 0.68 -0.27
N SER A 382 53.35 0.90 -1.48
CA SER A 382 54.07 2.14 -1.75
C SER A 382 53.13 3.36 -1.66
N ILE A 383 53.70 4.53 -1.33
CA ILE A 383 52.94 5.80 -1.27
C ILE A 383 52.25 6.08 -2.61
N ASN A 384 52.97 5.93 -3.73
CA ASN A 384 52.43 6.15 -5.08
C ASN A 384 51.24 5.24 -5.37
N TYR A 385 51.31 3.95 -5.01
CA TYR A 385 50.19 3.03 -5.19
C TYR A 385 48.96 3.47 -4.40
N ARG A 386 49.12 3.89 -3.13
CA ARG A 386 47.99 4.40 -2.34
C ARG A 386 47.37 5.64 -2.97
N ILE A 387 48.18 6.56 -3.48
CA ILE A 387 47.68 7.75 -4.19
C ILE A 387 46.87 7.34 -5.42
N HIS A 388 47.34 6.37 -6.22
CA HIS A 388 46.58 5.88 -7.37
C HIS A 388 45.23 5.26 -6.97
N ILE A 389 45.18 4.48 -5.88
CA ILE A 389 43.93 3.92 -5.37
C ILE A 389 43.01 5.03 -4.85
N ASP A 390 43.55 6.03 -4.14
CA ASP A 390 42.78 7.17 -3.64
C ASP A 390 42.18 7.98 -4.81
N LEU A 391 42.95 8.24 -5.87
CA LEU A 391 42.47 8.89 -7.10
C LEU A 391 41.41 8.06 -7.82
N LEU A 392 41.58 6.74 -7.92
CA LEU A 392 40.58 5.85 -8.52
C LEU A 392 39.27 5.86 -7.74
N SER A 393 39.34 5.86 -6.40
CA SER A 393 38.15 5.93 -5.55
C SER A 393 37.44 7.29 -5.67
N ILE A 394 38.18 8.39 -5.74
CA ILE A 394 37.63 9.73 -5.99
C ILE A 394 36.95 9.78 -7.37
N LEU A 395 37.59 9.25 -8.41
CA LEU A 395 37.01 9.19 -9.75
C LEU A 395 35.74 8.34 -9.77
N THR A 396 35.76 7.16 -9.14
CA THR A 396 34.59 6.27 -9.05
C THR A 396 33.44 6.97 -8.33
N MET A 397 33.73 7.62 -7.20
CA MET A 397 32.75 8.42 -6.47
C MET A 397 32.17 9.53 -7.35
N ALA A 398 33.02 10.29 -8.05
CA ALA A 398 32.60 11.39 -8.88
C ALA A 398 31.70 10.93 -10.04
N VAL A 399 32.04 9.82 -10.70
CA VAL A 399 31.23 9.25 -11.80
C VAL A 399 29.87 8.79 -11.30
N ILE A 400 29.82 7.96 -10.24
CA ILE A 400 28.54 7.45 -9.71
C ILE A 400 27.71 8.60 -9.12
N SER A 401 28.33 9.54 -8.41
CA SER A 401 27.62 10.72 -7.88
C SER A 401 27.06 11.60 -9.00
N SER A 402 27.80 11.75 -10.10
CA SER A 402 27.29 12.48 -11.28
C SER A 402 26.11 11.75 -11.90
N MET A 403 26.15 10.42 -12.00
CA MET A 403 25.02 9.61 -12.45
C MET A 403 23.79 9.79 -11.56
N ILE A 404 23.95 9.66 -10.23
CA ILE A 404 22.87 9.88 -9.24
C ILE A 404 22.28 11.28 -9.38
N HIS A 405 23.12 12.30 -9.58
CA HIS A 405 22.68 13.68 -9.76
C HIS A 405 21.90 13.88 -11.06
N ILE A 406 22.43 13.41 -12.19
CA ILE A 406 21.81 13.54 -13.51
C ILE A 406 20.47 12.80 -13.55
N GLN A 407 20.41 11.61 -12.96
CA GLN A 407 19.19 10.80 -12.89
C GLN A 407 18.21 11.22 -11.79
N LYS A 408 18.51 12.31 -11.05
CA LYS A 408 17.71 12.83 -9.93
C LYS A 408 17.33 11.78 -8.90
N MET A 409 18.23 10.82 -8.66
CA MET A 409 18.02 9.76 -7.69
C MET A 409 17.96 10.32 -6.25
N PRO A 410 17.27 9.63 -5.31
CA PRO A 410 17.17 10.06 -3.93
C PRO A 410 18.55 10.32 -3.29
N SER A 411 18.65 11.35 -2.44
CA SER A 411 19.91 11.77 -1.82
C SER A 411 20.58 10.69 -0.95
N MET A 412 19.80 9.73 -0.43
CA MET A 412 20.37 8.58 0.30
C MET A 412 21.29 7.71 -0.56
N TYR A 413 21.16 7.74 -1.89
CA TYR A 413 22.00 6.93 -2.79
C TYR A 413 23.46 7.39 -2.77
N TYR A 414 23.75 8.67 -2.47
CA TYR A 414 25.11 9.14 -2.26
C TYR A 414 25.74 8.46 -1.04
N ALA A 415 24.98 8.30 0.05
CA ALA A 415 25.43 7.59 1.25
C ALA A 415 25.66 6.09 0.95
N TYR A 416 24.74 5.45 0.24
CA TYR A 416 24.87 4.04 -0.18
C TYR A 416 26.03 3.80 -1.14
N THR A 417 26.43 4.81 -1.92
CA THR A 417 27.61 4.74 -2.79
C THR A 417 28.91 4.99 -2.02
N PHE A 418 28.89 5.91 -1.06
CA PHE A 418 30.05 6.22 -0.24
C PHE A 418 30.57 5.01 0.52
N PHE A 419 29.68 4.25 1.13
CA PHE A 419 30.01 3.11 1.97
C PHE A 419 30.89 2.06 1.24
N PRO A 420 30.49 1.47 0.10
CA PRO A 420 31.34 0.54 -0.64
C PRO A 420 32.63 1.21 -1.15
N VAL A 421 32.57 2.40 -1.73
CA VAL A 421 33.77 3.07 -2.27
C VAL A 421 34.83 3.26 -1.18
N PHE A 422 34.41 3.65 0.02
CA PHE A 422 35.30 3.81 1.17
C PHE A 422 35.96 2.48 1.60
N PHE A 423 35.19 1.41 1.82
CA PHE A 423 35.79 0.15 2.28
C PHE A 423 36.70 -0.48 1.24
N TRP A 424 36.28 -0.49 -0.03
CA TRP A 424 37.10 -1.03 -1.10
C TRP A 424 38.37 -0.21 -1.31
N ASN A 425 38.33 1.12 -1.13
CA ASN A 425 39.54 1.94 -1.05
C ASN A 425 40.49 1.45 0.07
N GLN A 426 40.00 1.30 1.31
CA GLN A 426 40.85 0.87 2.43
C GLN A 426 41.42 -0.54 2.22
N ILE A 427 40.61 -1.46 1.70
CA ILE A 427 41.04 -2.82 1.38
C ILE A 427 42.15 -2.80 0.32
N LEU A 428 41.92 -2.10 -0.79
CA LEU A 428 42.86 -2.06 -1.91
C LEU A 428 44.17 -1.38 -1.54
N ARG A 429 44.15 -0.34 -0.71
CA ARG A 429 45.37 0.30 -0.16
C ARG A 429 46.22 -0.68 0.64
N ASN A 430 45.58 -1.63 1.32
CA ASN A 430 46.20 -2.63 2.18
C ASN A 430 46.14 -4.05 1.58
N TYR A 431 46.07 -4.19 0.25
CA TYR A 431 45.94 -5.50 -0.41
C TYR A 431 47.04 -6.50 -0.03
N ARG A 432 48.24 -6.02 0.35
CA ARG A 432 49.34 -6.85 0.84
C ARG A 432 48.99 -7.58 2.13
N THR A 433 48.20 -6.97 3.02
CA THR A 433 47.64 -7.65 4.20
C THR A 433 46.77 -8.83 3.76
N LEU A 434 45.90 -8.64 2.76
CA LEU A 434 45.06 -9.72 2.23
C LEU A 434 45.90 -10.87 1.63
N ILE A 435 46.98 -10.55 0.93
CA ILE A 435 47.93 -11.57 0.45
C ILE A 435 48.57 -12.29 1.65
N GLY A 436 48.93 -11.56 2.71
CA GLY A 436 49.44 -12.13 3.96
C GLY A 436 48.45 -13.06 4.64
N ILE A 437 47.17 -12.65 4.75
CA ILE A 437 46.06 -13.47 5.23
C ILE A 437 45.96 -14.75 4.42
N LEU A 438 45.93 -14.65 3.08
CA LEU A 438 45.81 -15.81 2.20
C LEU A 438 46.99 -16.78 2.39
N ARG A 439 48.22 -16.26 2.47
CA ARG A 439 49.42 -17.07 2.74
C ARG A 439 49.33 -17.78 4.09
N LEU A 440 48.91 -17.09 5.15
CA LEU A 440 48.71 -17.69 6.47
C LEU A 440 47.63 -18.77 6.46
N CYS A 441 46.50 -18.53 5.79
CA CYS A 441 45.43 -19.51 5.65
C CYS A 441 45.88 -20.77 4.90
N ILE A 442 46.70 -20.62 3.86
CA ILE A 442 47.30 -21.74 3.13
C ILE A 442 48.29 -22.49 4.02
N GLN A 443 49.22 -21.79 4.68
CA GLN A 443 50.24 -22.38 5.55
C GLN A 443 49.62 -23.13 6.75
N LYS A 444 48.51 -22.62 7.30
CA LYS A 444 47.79 -23.22 8.44
C LYS A 444 46.74 -24.26 8.01
N GLY A 445 46.59 -24.53 6.71
CA GLY A 445 45.63 -25.51 6.19
C GLY A 445 44.15 -25.14 6.36
N ILE A 446 43.83 -23.89 6.73
CA ILE A 446 42.46 -23.42 7.00
C ILE A 446 41.57 -23.57 5.75
N PHE A 447 42.15 -23.35 4.56
CA PHE A 447 41.43 -23.49 3.29
C PHE A 447 40.94 -24.92 3.05
N LYS A 448 41.70 -25.93 3.50
CA LYS A 448 41.31 -27.33 3.40
C LYS A 448 40.12 -27.61 4.33
N SER A 449 40.15 -27.08 5.56
CA SER A 449 39.05 -27.20 6.53
C SER A 449 37.77 -26.50 6.07
N LEU A 450 37.86 -25.28 5.52
CA LEU A 450 36.72 -24.56 4.97
C LEU A 450 36.11 -25.27 3.74
N MET A 451 36.94 -25.75 2.82
CA MET A 451 36.46 -26.54 1.68
C MET A 451 35.80 -27.84 2.13
N THR A 452 36.32 -28.48 3.17
CA THR A 452 35.72 -29.71 3.72
C THR A 452 34.37 -29.40 4.37
N ALA A 453 34.29 -28.33 5.16
CA ALA A 453 33.04 -27.87 5.76
C ALA A 453 32.00 -27.47 4.70
N MET A 454 32.41 -26.78 3.64
CA MET A 454 31.51 -26.39 2.55
C MET A 454 30.99 -27.60 1.76
N VAL A 455 31.84 -28.60 1.49
CA VAL A 455 31.41 -29.87 0.88
C VAL A 455 30.45 -30.63 1.79
N VAL A 456 30.70 -30.66 3.10
CA VAL A 456 29.80 -31.28 4.08
C VAL A 456 28.45 -30.57 4.12
N ILE A 457 28.43 -29.23 4.12
CA ILE A 457 27.20 -28.43 4.09
C ILE A 457 26.42 -28.68 2.80
N LEU A 458 27.09 -28.64 1.64
CA LEU A 458 26.44 -28.92 0.33
C LEU A 458 25.92 -30.36 0.23
N PHE A 459 26.61 -31.33 0.83
CA PHE A 459 26.15 -32.71 0.91
C PHE A 459 24.93 -32.86 1.83
N LEU A 460 24.91 -32.16 2.97
CA LEU A 460 23.78 -32.14 3.90
C LEU A 460 22.55 -31.43 3.33
N GLU A 461 22.72 -30.41 2.49
CA GLU A 461 21.59 -29.75 1.80
C GLU A 461 21.05 -30.54 0.60
N ALA A 462 21.84 -31.47 0.05
CA ALA A 462 21.42 -32.32 -1.07
C ALA A 462 20.75 -33.64 -0.63
N LEU A 463 20.77 -33.94 0.67
CA LEU A 463 20.00 -35.01 1.33
C LEU A 463 18.61 -34.49 1.72
#